data_AF-A0A7S0WVL8-F1
#
_entry.id   AF-A0A7S0WVL8-F1
#
_cell.length_a   1.000
_cell.length_b   1.000
_cell.length_c   1.000
_cell.angle_alpha   90.00
_cell.angle_beta   90.00
_cell.angle_gamma   90.00
#
_symmetry.space_group_name_H-M   'P 1'
#
loop_
_entity.id
_entity.type
_entity.pdbx_description
1 polymer ?
#
loop_
_entity_poly.entity_id
_entity_poly.type
_entity_poly.pdbx_seq_one_letter_code
_entity_poly.pdbx_strand_id
1 'polypeptide(L)'
;TIMQVEGTQGAAALLHKTRTHGPGVLYHGTLATAAASLSSHYPWFATYNYLNAYLPHPEADAPLTTKLSRSALIGFVATAVSDVCSNSMRVLKTAKQTSTYPTTYVAVLKDVLAHDGVVGLFGRGLKTKIVANGVQGILFTVCWRVGQDWWAEHHAGHEARSQH
;
A
#
# COMPACT_ATOMS: atom_id res chain seq x y z
N THR A 1 16.80 1.40 -4.20
CA THR A 1 16.75 2.79 -4.70
C THR A 1 18.00 3.20 -5.46
N ILE A 2 19.23 2.88 -5.01
CA ILE A 2 20.48 3.28 -5.70
C ILE A 2 20.50 2.88 -7.18
N MET A 3 20.14 1.63 -7.52
CA MET A 3 20.05 1.19 -8.91
C MET A 3 18.96 1.89 -9.75
N GLN A 4 17.91 2.43 -9.11
CA GLN A 4 16.83 3.12 -9.81
C GLN A 4 17.18 4.59 -10.12
N VAL A 5 18.13 5.18 -9.37
CA VAL A 5 18.52 6.59 -9.49
C VAL A 5 19.80 6.75 -10.30
N GLU A 6 20.78 5.86 -10.10
CA GLU A 6 22.12 5.94 -10.70
C GLU A 6 22.24 5.17 -12.04
N GLY A 7 21.16 4.55 -12.50
CA GLY A 7 21.13 3.81 -13.77
C GLY A 7 22.21 2.71 -13.86
N THR A 8 22.96 2.71 -14.98
CA THR A 8 23.98 1.68 -15.28
C THR A 8 25.14 1.65 -14.28
N GLN A 9 25.41 2.74 -13.56
CA GLN A 9 26.47 2.81 -12.54
C GLN A 9 26.00 2.38 -11.15
N GLY A 10 24.69 2.20 -10.94
CA GLY A 10 24.12 1.93 -9.63
C GLY A 10 24.57 0.60 -9.00
N ALA A 11 24.86 -0.43 -9.80
CA ALA A 11 25.37 -1.70 -9.30
C ALA A 11 26.81 -1.58 -8.77
N ALA A 12 27.68 -0.86 -9.49
CA ALA A 12 29.05 -0.60 -9.07
C ALA A 12 29.09 0.28 -7.82
N ALA A 13 28.24 1.31 -7.76
CA ALA A 13 28.10 2.18 -6.59
C ALA A 13 27.60 1.43 -5.35
N LEU A 14 26.60 0.55 -5.50
CA LEU A 14 26.09 -0.28 -4.41
C LEU A 14 27.16 -1.25 -3.88
N LEU A 15 27.89 -1.90 -4.79
CA LEU A 15 28.96 -2.83 -4.44
C LEU A 15 30.10 -2.12 -3.73
N HIS A 16 30.51 -0.95 -4.23
CA HIS A 16 31.52 -0.11 -3.61
C HIS A 16 31.09 0.30 -2.19
N LYS A 17 29.86 0.78 -2.02
CA LYS A 17 29.31 1.19 -0.72
C LYS A 17 29.21 0.04 0.29
N THR A 18 28.84 -1.15 -0.17
CA THR A 18 28.77 -2.36 0.67
C THR A 18 30.15 -2.83 1.09
N ARG A 19 31.17 -2.67 0.23
CA ARG A 19 32.57 -3.01 0.56
C ARG A 19 33.21 -2.00 1.51
N THR A 20 32.87 -0.71 1.41
CA THR A 20 33.49 0.34 2.25
C THR A 20 32.86 0.49 3.62
N HIS A 21 31.54 0.29 3.75
CA HIS A 21 30.80 0.47 5.01
C HIS A 21 30.19 -0.83 5.57
N GLY A 22 30.45 -1.97 4.92
CA GLY A 22 29.98 -3.29 5.33
C GLY A 22 28.56 -3.64 4.88
N PRO A 23 28.11 -4.88 5.12
CA PRO A 23 26.79 -5.38 4.68
C PRO A 23 25.60 -4.66 5.34
N GLY A 24 25.81 -4.01 6.50
CA GLY A 24 24.79 -3.23 7.21
C GLY A 24 24.19 -2.10 6.37
N VAL A 25 24.91 -1.63 5.35
CA VAL A 25 24.43 -0.60 4.41
C VAL A 25 23.14 -1.00 3.70
N LEU A 26 22.97 -2.29 3.41
CA LEU A 26 21.78 -2.83 2.75
C LEU A 26 20.51 -2.66 3.60
N TYR A 27 20.67 -2.51 4.91
CA TYR A 27 19.59 -2.31 5.87
C TYR A 27 19.38 -0.83 6.23
N HIS A 28 20.10 0.12 5.60
CA HIS A 28 19.84 1.53 5.84
C HIS A 28 18.41 1.90 5.41
N GLY A 29 17.60 2.33 6.38
CA GLY A 29 16.20 2.68 6.17
C GLY A 29 15.21 1.54 6.43
N THR A 30 15.64 0.37 6.90
CA THR A 30 14.72 -0.72 7.29
C THR A 30 13.87 -0.35 8.48
N LEU A 31 14.45 0.28 9.51
CA LEU A 31 13.70 0.78 10.67
C LEU A 31 12.68 1.84 10.27
N ALA A 32 13.07 2.76 9.38
CA ALA A 32 12.16 3.79 8.88
C ALA A 32 11.02 3.18 8.03
N THR A 33 11.33 2.19 7.21
CA THR A 33 10.34 1.43 6.43
C THR A 33 9.41 0.64 7.34
N ALA A 34 9.94 -0.03 8.37
CA ALA A 34 9.15 -0.77 9.34
C ALA A 34 8.21 0.15 10.13
N ALA A 35 8.70 1.29 10.62
CA ALA A 35 7.89 2.29 11.30
C ALA A 35 6.78 2.85 10.39
N ALA A 36 7.10 3.13 9.12
CA ALA A 36 6.12 3.59 8.14
C ALA A 36 5.06 2.52 7.80
N SER A 37 5.48 1.25 7.73
CA SER A 37 4.56 0.13 7.56
C SER A 37 3.64 -0.01 8.76
N LEU A 38 4.16 0.04 9.98
CA LEU A 38 3.37 -0.04 11.21
C LEU A 38 2.34 1.10 11.30
N SER A 39 2.76 2.34 11.02
CA SER A 39 1.86 3.50 11.07
C SER A 39 0.75 3.48 10.02
N SER A 40 0.94 2.72 8.93
CA SER A 40 -0.07 2.56 7.87
C SER A 40 -0.98 1.34 8.11
N HIS A 41 -0.43 0.23 8.61
CA HIS A 41 -1.17 -1.00 8.83
C HIS A 41 -1.99 -0.95 10.12
N TYR A 42 -1.50 -0.28 11.17
CA TYR A 42 -2.22 -0.20 12.44
C TYR A 42 -3.61 0.45 12.30
N PRO A 43 -3.78 1.61 11.61
CA PRO A 43 -5.10 2.17 11.33
C PRO A 43 -6.01 1.22 10.54
N TRP A 44 -5.45 0.45 9.60
CA TRP A 44 -6.20 -0.53 8.82
C TRP A 44 -6.76 -1.63 9.73
N PHE A 45 -5.90 -2.29 10.52
CA PHE A 45 -6.30 -3.37 11.42
C PHE A 45 -7.26 -2.89 12.51
N ALA A 46 -7.01 -1.71 13.09
CA ALA A 46 -7.90 -1.12 14.08
C ALA A 46 -9.30 -0.88 13.50
N THR A 47 -9.38 -0.29 12.31
CA THR A 47 -10.65 -0.01 11.62
C THR A 47 -11.36 -1.31 11.22
N TYR A 48 -10.62 -2.28 10.69
CA TYR A 48 -11.14 -3.57 10.28
C TYR A 48 -11.72 -4.33 11.48
N ASN A 49 -10.96 -4.44 12.58
CA ASN A 49 -11.40 -5.14 13.80
C ASN A 49 -12.59 -4.43 14.45
N TYR A 50 -12.57 -3.09 14.50
CA TYR A 50 -13.69 -2.31 15.02
C TYR A 50 -14.96 -2.55 14.21
N LEU A 51 -14.92 -2.38 12.88
CA LEU A 51 -16.08 -2.61 12.03
C LEU A 51 -16.54 -4.06 12.05
N ASN A 52 -15.61 -5.02 12.10
CA ASN A 52 -15.97 -6.43 12.17
C ASN A 52 -16.67 -6.80 13.48
N ALA A 53 -16.34 -6.15 14.60
CA ALA A 53 -16.98 -6.36 15.89
C ALA A 53 -18.39 -5.73 15.97
N TYR A 54 -18.57 -4.56 15.35
CA TYR A 54 -19.84 -3.81 15.42
C TYR A 54 -20.84 -4.18 14.32
N LEU A 55 -20.40 -4.65 13.14
CA LEU A 55 -21.34 -5.04 12.09
C LEU A 55 -21.92 -6.43 12.36
N PRO A 56 -23.25 -6.59 12.26
CA PRO A 56 -23.92 -7.87 12.46
C PRO A 56 -23.32 -8.93 11.54
N HIS A 57 -23.15 -10.13 12.09
CA HIS A 57 -22.61 -11.25 11.35
C HIS A 57 -23.73 -11.85 10.49
N PRO A 58 -23.52 -12.06 9.19
CA PRO A 58 -24.51 -12.71 8.33
C PRO A 58 -24.71 -14.16 8.82
N GLU A 59 -25.96 -14.61 8.81
CA GLU A 59 -26.30 -15.98 9.22
C GLU A 59 -25.58 -17.03 8.35
N ALA A 60 -25.44 -18.26 8.85
CA ALA A 60 -24.63 -19.29 8.22
C ALA A 60 -25.14 -19.66 6.81
N ASP A 61 -26.43 -19.53 6.59
CA ASP A 61 -27.23 -19.74 5.38
C ASP A 61 -27.38 -18.48 4.51
N ALA A 62 -26.83 -17.34 4.93
CA ALA A 62 -26.89 -16.12 4.13
C ALA A 62 -26.19 -16.29 2.76
N PRO A 63 -26.70 -15.66 1.69
CA PRO A 63 -26.11 -15.69 0.36
C PRO A 63 -24.62 -15.31 0.38
N LEU A 64 -23.82 -15.98 -0.46
CA LEU A 64 -22.39 -15.68 -0.62
C LEU A 64 -22.15 -14.18 -0.93
N THR A 65 -23.06 -13.56 -1.68
CA THR A 65 -23.03 -12.12 -2.01
C THR A 65 -23.14 -11.24 -0.77
N THR A 66 -23.95 -11.60 0.22
CA THR A 66 -24.08 -10.88 1.50
C THR A 66 -22.81 -10.98 2.34
N LYS A 67 -22.19 -12.17 2.37
CA LYS A 67 -20.91 -12.39 3.07
C LYS A 67 -19.77 -11.62 2.41
N LEU A 68 -19.70 -11.64 1.09
CA LEU A 68 -18.68 -10.93 0.32
C LEU A 68 -18.86 -9.40 0.39
N SER A 69 -20.09 -8.90 0.27
CA SER A 69 -20.36 -7.45 0.31
C SER A 69 -20.03 -6.83 1.67
N ARG A 70 -20.31 -7.52 2.79
CA ARG A 70 -19.88 -7.09 4.14
C ARG A 70 -18.36 -6.99 4.22
N SER A 71 -17.66 -8.06 3.85
CA SER A 71 -16.19 -8.09 3.89
C SER A 71 -15.56 -7.04 2.97
N ALA A 72 -16.15 -6.83 1.79
CA ALA A 72 -15.73 -5.78 0.86
C ALA A 72 -15.94 -4.38 1.45
N LEU A 73 -17.08 -4.12 2.11
CA LEU A 73 -17.36 -2.83 2.74
C LEU A 73 -16.38 -2.54 3.88
N ILE A 74 -16.18 -3.50 4.78
CA ILE A 74 -15.24 -3.35 5.91
C ILE A 74 -13.82 -3.16 5.38
N GLY A 75 -13.39 -3.96 4.40
CA GLY A 75 -12.09 -3.82 3.75
C GLY A 75 -11.91 -2.47 3.07
N PHE A 76 -12.96 -1.96 2.41
CA PHE A 76 -12.94 -0.66 1.74
C PHE A 76 -12.79 0.49 2.74
N VAL A 77 -13.57 0.50 3.82
CA VAL A 77 -13.48 1.55 4.85
C VAL A 77 -12.14 1.50 5.57
N ALA A 78 -11.65 0.30 5.93
CA ALA A 78 -10.32 0.15 6.53
C ALA A 78 -9.21 0.66 5.61
N THR A 79 -9.34 0.41 4.30
CA THR A 79 -8.41 0.93 3.28
C THR A 79 -8.50 2.44 3.18
N ALA A 80 -9.69 3.02 3.16
CA ALA A 80 -9.87 4.47 3.09
C ALA A 80 -9.26 5.20 4.30
N VAL A 81 -9.46 4.67 5.52
CA VAL A 81 -8.86 5.23 6.75
C VAL A 81 -7.34 5.13 6.72
N SER A 82 -6.81 3.97 6.32
CA SER A 82 -5.36 3.79 6.16
C SER A 82 -4.78 4.70 5.07
N ASP A 83 -5.50 4.93 3.99
CA ASP A 83 -5.10 5.83 2.93
C ASP A 83 -5.07 7.28 3.39
N VAL A 84 -6.04 7.73 4.20
CA VAL A 84 -6.02 9.05 4.83
C VAL A 84 -4.79 9.22 5.73
N CYS A 85 -4.53 8.26 6.61
CA CYS A 85 -3.37 8.28 7.51
C CYS A 85 -2.03 8.25 6.76
N SER A 86 -1.91 7.41 5.73
CA SER A 86 -0.68 7.30 4.95
C SER A 86 -0.48 8.49 3.98
N ASN A 87 -1.57 9.15 3.55
CA ASN A 87 -1.50 10.31 2.69
C ASN A 87 -0.89 11.52 3.38
N SER A 88 -1.18 11.76 4.67
CA SER A 88 -0.57 12.87 5.41
C SER A 88 0.95 12.75 5.51
N MET A 89 1.46 11.55 5.80
CA MET A 89 2.90 11.28 5.78
C MET A 89 3.51 11.50 4.39
N ARG A 90 2.78 11.15 3.33
CA ARG A 90 3.21 11.37 1.95
C ARG A 90 3.29 12.84 1.62
N VAL A 91 2.27 13.63 1.94
CA VAL A 91 2.24 15.08 1.74
C VAL A 91 3.41 15.75 2.45
N LEU A 92 3.65 15.39 3.73
CA LEU A 92 4.78 15.92 4.49
C LEU A 92 6.13 15.52 3.89
N LYS A 93 6.27 14.25 3.47
CA LYS A 93 7.47 13.75 2.82
C LYS A 93 7.75 14.50 1.52
N THR A 94 6.75 14.66 0.65
CA THR A 94 6.93 15.36 -0.63
C THR A 94 7.21 16.84 -0.41
N ALA A 95 6.47 17.51 0.49
CA ALA A 95 6.71 18.92 0.81
C ALA A 95 8.13 19.16 1.35
N LYS A 96 8.64 18.24 2.18
CA LYS A 96 10.04 18.28 2.61
C LYS A 96 11.03 18.01 1.47
N GLN A 97 10.74 17.03 0.62
CA GLN A 97 11.60 16.66 -0.51
C GLN A 97 11.65 17.73 -1.61
N THR A 98 10.61 18.56 -1.74
CA THR A 98 10.55 19.68 -2.70
C THR A 98 10.99 21.02 -2.11
N SER A 99 11.23 21.10 -0.79
CA SER A 99 11.72 22.31 -0.15
C SER A 99 13.14 22.63 -0.62
N THR A 100 13.37 23.85 -1.08
CA THR A 100 14.70 24.34 -1.50
C THR A 100 15.63 24.57 -0.32
N TYR A 101 15.09 24.75 0.88
CA TYR A 101 15.86 24.98 2.11
C TYR A 101 15.78 23.78 3.06
N PRO A 102 16.82 23.53 3.87
CA PRO A 102 16.79 22.48 4.88
C PRO A 102 15.72 22.78 5.95
N THR A 103 14.59 22.08 5.87
CA THR A 103 13.47 22.21 6.82
C THR A 103 13.23 20.93 7.61
N THR A 104 12.79 21.09 8.86
CA THR A 104 12.39 19.96 9.71
C THR A 104 10.97 19.52 9.38
N TYR A 105 10.60 18.28 9.73
CA TYR A 105 9.23 17.79 9.52
C TYR A 105 8.18 18.64 10.26
N VAL A 106 8.53 19.19 11.42
CA VAL A 106 7.65 20.07 12.20
C VAL A 106 7.45 21.41 11.50
N ALA A 107 8.51 21.98 10.92
CA ALA A 107 8.41 23.22 10.14
C ALA A 107 7.51 23.01 8.90
N VAL A 108 7.74 21.93 8.15
CA VAL A 108 6.92 21.57 6.98
C VAL A 108 5.46 21.32 7.38
N LEU A 109 5.20 20.66 8.50
CA LEU A 109 3.84 20.45 9.00
C LEU A 109 3.14 21.77 9.30
N LYS A 110 3.81 22.70 9.99
CA LYS A 110 3.25 24.03 10.30
C LYS A 110 2.95 24.81 9.01
N ASP A 111 3.86 24.74 8.05
CA ASP A 111 3.72 25.41 6.75
C ASP A 111 2.52 24.86 5.95
N VAL A 112 2.41 23.53 5.83
CA VAL A 112 1.27 22.87 5.17
C VAL A 112 -0.05 23.19 5.88
N LEU A 113 -0.07 23.20 7.22
CA LEU A 113 -1.27 23.55 7.98
C LEU A 113 -1.66 25.03 7.82
N ALA A 114 -0.69 25.93 7.70
CA ALA A 114 -0.95 27.35 7.49
C ALA A 114 -1.51 27.64 6.07
N HIS A 115 -0.98 26.95 5.05
CA HIS A 115 -1.35 27.18 3.66
C HIS A 115 -2.57 26.36 3.19
N ASP A 116 -2.58 25.05 3.47
CA ASP A 116 -3.59 24.13 2.95
C ASP A 116 -4.54 23.58 4.03
N GLY A 117 -4.27 23.89 5.31
CA GLY A 117 -5.04 23.41 6.44
C GLY A 117 -4.99 21.89 6.63
N VAL A 118 -5.86 21.41 7.52
CA VAL A 118 -6.02 19.98 7.82
C VAL A 118 -6.55 19.22 6.59
N VAL A 119 -7.42 19.85 5.81
CA VAL A 119 -7.96 19.24 4.58
C VAL A 119 -6.86 19.03 3.54
N GLY A 120 -5.92 19.96 3.40
CA GLY A 120 -4.76 19.78 2.53
C GLY A 120 -3.82 18.68 3.00
N LEU A 121 -3.57 18.62 4.31
CA LEU A 121 -2.69 17.61 4.89
C LEU A 121 -3.20 16.18 4.63
N PHE A 122 -4.50 15.94 4.80
CA PHE A 122 -5.08 14.60 4.67
C PHE A 122 -5.69 14.30 3.29
N GLY A 123 -6.19 15.32 2.59
CA GLY A 123 -6.97 15.18 1.36
C GLY A 123 -6.21 15.46 0.06
N ARG A 124 -5.03 16.08 0.10
CA ARG A 124 -4.26 16.40 -1.12
C ARG A 124 -3.88 15.11 -1.86
N GLY A 125 -4.36 14.96 -3.10
CA GLY A 125 -4.11 13.78 -3.94
C GLY A 125 -4.90 12.52 -3.56
N LEU A 126 -5.71 12.56 -2.48
CA LEU A 126 -6.41 11.38 -1.96
C LEU A 126 -7.44 10.83 -2.95
N LYS A 127 -8.21 11.71 -3.63
CA LYS A 127 -9.22 11.28 -4.62
C LYS A 127 -8.60 10.45 -5.74
N THR A 128 -7.53 10.97 -6.34
CA THR A 128 -6.81 10.28 -7.43
C THR A 128 -6.24 8.95 -6.95
N LYS A 129 -5.76 8.90 -5.70
CA LYS A 129 -5.20 7.69 -5.10
C LYS A 129 -6.26 6.61 -4.87
N ILE A 130 -7.41 6.96 -4.32
CA ILE A 130 -8.53 6.03 -4.12
C ILE A 130 -8.98 5.45 -5.46
N VAL A 131 -9.11 6.30 -6.49
CA VAL A 131 -9.47 5.84 -7.84
C VAL A 131 -8.39 4.92 -8.42
N ALA A 132 -7.12 5.30 -8.34
CA ALA A 132 -6.01 4.49 -8.86
C ALA A 132 -5.91 3.13 -8.15
N ASN A 133 -6.03 3.11 -6.81
CA ASN A 133 -6.05 1.89 -6.01
C ASN A 133 -7.26 1.01 -6.37
N GLY A 134 -8.44 1.62 -6.59
CA GLY A 134 -9.64 0.91 -7.02
C GLY A 134 -9.49 0.27 -8.40
N VAL A 135 -8.97 1.01 -9.38
CA VAL A 135 -8.69 0.50 -10.73
C VAL A 135 -7.64 -0.60 -10.68
N GLN A 136 -6.55 -0.41 -9.92
CA GLN A 136 -5.52 -1.43 -9.73
C GLN A 136 -6.10 -2.72 -9.14
N GLY A 137 -6.97 -2.60 -8.14
CA GLY A 137 -7.66 -3.74 -7.53
C GLY A 137 -8.54 -4.51 -8.52
N ILE A 138 -9.36 -3.80 -9.29
CA ILE A 138 -10.22 -4.41 -10.32
C ILE A 138 -9.38 -5.15 -11.37
N LEU A 139 -8.34 -4.49 -11.90
CA LEU A 139 -7.45 -5.09 -12.88
C LEU A 139 -6.77 -6.35 -12.34
N PHE A 140 -6.26 -6.28 -11.10
CA PHE A 140 -5.67 -7.44 -10.44
C PHE A 140 -6.66 -8.59 -10.31
N THR A 141 -7.89 -8.33 -9.84
CA THR A 141 -8.92 -9.37 -9.69
C THR A 141 -9.27 -10.02 -11.03
N VAL A 142 -9.43 -9.23 -12.10
CA VAL A 142 -9.73 -9.76 -13.44
C VAL A 142 -8.57 -10.60 -13.98
N CYS A 143 -7.35 -10.06 -13.95
CA CYS A 143 -6.16 -10.78 -14.41
C CYS A 143 -5.93 -12.07 -13.61
N TRP A 144 -6.12 -12.01 -12.29
CA TRP A 144 -5.99 -13.17 -11.42
C TRP A 144 -7.04 -14.24 -11.74
N ARG A 145 -8.31 -13.85 -11.92
CA ARG A 145 -9.39 -14.79 -12.26
C ARG A 145 -9.13 -15.49 -13.58
N VAL A 146 -8.76 -14.72 -14.62
CA VAL A 146 -8.40 -15.28 -15.93
C VAL A 146 -7.21 -16.24 -15.83
N GLY A 147 -6.19 -15.90 -15.04
CA GLY A 147 -5.05 -16.79 -14.81
C GLY A 147 -5.44 -18.08 -14.08
N GLN A 148 -6.31 -18.01 -13.07
CA GLN A 148 -6.82 -19.18 -12.36
C GLN A 148 -7.65 -20.10 -13.26
N ASP A 149 -8.52 -19.52 -14.08
CA ASP A 149 -9.35 -20.28 -15.01
C ASP A 149 -8.48 -20.98 -16.07
N TRP A 150 -7.50 -20.27 -16.65
CA TRP A 150 -6.52 -20.84 -17.59
C TRP A 150 -5.70 -21.98 -16.97
N TRP A 151 -5.24 -21.80 -15.72
CA TRP A 151 -4.48 -22.79 -14.99
C TRP A 151 -5.32 -24.05 -14.70
N ALA A 152 -6.58 -23.88 -14.30
CA ALA A 152 -7.50 -24.97 -14.04
C ALA A 152 -7.78 -25.81 -15.31
N GLU A 153 -8.00 -25.15 -16.45
CA GLU A 153 -8.19 -25.82 -17.75
C GLU A 153 -6.96 -26.65 -18.17
N HIS A 154 -5.75 -26.12 -17.96
CA HIS A 154 -4.51 -26.84 -18.32
C HIS A 154 -4.21 -28.00 -17.35
N HIS A 155 -4.48 -27.87 -16.06
CA HIS A 155 -4.34 -28.99 -15.12
C HIS A 155 -5.33 -30.13 -15.40
N ALA A 156 -6.59 -29.79 -15.70
CA ALA A 156 -7.60 -30.79 -16.10
C ALA A 156 -7.21 -31.52 -17.40
N GLY A 157 -6.59 -30.80 -18.36
CA GLY A 157 -6.11 -31.38 -19.61
C GLY A 157 -4.90 -32.33 -19.47
N HIS A 158 -4.07 -32.13 -18.44
CA HIS A 158 -2.93 -33.02 -18.15
C HIS A 158 -3.36 -34.32 -17.44
N GLU A 159 -4.31 -34.26 -16.49
CA GLU A 159 -4.85 -35.46 -15.82
C GLU A 159 -5.62 -36.37 -16.79
N ALA A 160 -6.37 -35.78 -17.74
CA ALA A 160 -7.10 -36.53 -18.76
C ALA A 160 -6.18 -37.25 -19.77
N ARG A 161 -4.96 -36.76 -20.00
CA ARG A 161 -3.97 -37.39 -20.91
C ARG A 161 -3.07 -38.42 -20.23
N SER A 162 -2.96 -38.43 -18.91
CA SER A 162 -2.17 -39.45 -18.17
C SER A 162 -2.96 -40.72 -17.84
N GLN A 163 -4.28 -40.74 -18.07
CA GLN A 163 -5.15 -41.90 -17.87
C GLN A 163 -5.42 -42.71 -19.16
N HIS A 164 -4.84 -42.29 -20.29
CA HIS A 164 -4.84 -42.99 -21.57
C HIS A 164 -3.42 -43.41 -21.95
#